data_AF-A0A2V8QWA0-F1
#
_entry.id   AF-A0A2V8QWA0-F1
#
_cell.length_a   1.000
_cell.length_b   1.000
_cell.length_c   1.000
_cell.angle_alpha   90.00
_cell.angle_beta   90.00
_cell.angle_gamma   90.00
#
_symmetry.space_group_name_H-M   'P 1'
#
loop_
_entity.id
_entity.type
_entity.pdbx_description
1 polymer ?
#
loop_
_entity_poly.entity_id
_entity_poly.type
_entity_poly.pdbx_seq_one_letter_code
_entity_poly.pdbx_strand_id
1 'polypeptide(L)'
;MTKEGLMRMVVCAGLALTASVMIAGRCAQVSSAALPAQQQGDKPVEQTRKNIKVLKGLPESQLFPLMNFISVSLGVKCGFCHMSQGKDPKTGNTNWVWESDDKPEKNTARQMMQMVLALNHSQGYGLDPGAVSCYTCHRGANRPQSQPVLPLAASGHEAGPAPSPSPAGAPTPAPTREALPTVQQVFDKYVAAVGGQEAASKFQTQVVKGTRDASQGRSWPFEATSNGPDKFLMVVQVPQFGTVSQAVNGGAGWVSNPRATRALSASELAELKNAAQLFDVIKFRPTATMRSVGRHKLGDRDAYIVVDRPSEGVSRRYYFDAQTGLLLRITTLTDTVLSPLPEQIDFEDYRDVDGLKIPFVTRVSNIDTFNSYTRTITEIRHGVAVQDKLFDMPPAPASTPKP
;
A
#
# COMPACT_ATOMS: atom_id res chain seq x y z
N MET A 1 -59.37 -3.80 -46.42
CA MET A 1 -59.95 -3.81 -45.05
C MET A 1 -58.98 -3.01 -44.18
N THR A 2 -58.98 -1.67 -44.30
CA THR A 2 -59.60 -0.64 -43.40
C THR A 2 -58.90 -0.56 -42.03
N LYS A 3 -58.04 0.43 -41.77
CA LYS A 3 -58.24 1.84 -41.29
C LYS A 3 -58.69 1.94 -39.82
N GLU A 4 -58.12 2.95 -39.12
CA GLU A 4 -58.38 3.47 -37.74
C GLU A 4 -57.47 2.90 -36.63
N GLY A 5 -56.88 3.64 -35.68
CA GLY A 5 -56.91 5.07 -35.33
C GLY A 5 -56.32 5.27 -33.91
N LEU A 6 -55.30 6.13 -33.80
CA LEU A 6 -54.93 7.05 -32.70
C LEU A 6 -55.32 6.72 -31.22
N MET A 7 -54.33 6.77 -30.29
CA MET A 7 -54.22 7.79 -29.19
C MET A 7 -53.51 7.31 -27.89
N ARG A 8 -52.47 8.09 -27.48
CA ARG A 8 -51.94 8.41 -26.11
C ARG A 8 -51.47 7.29 -25.15
N MET A 9 -50.19 7.32 -24.76
CA MET A 9 -49.72 7.90 -23.49
C MET A 9 -48.19 7.83 -23.31
N VAL A 10 -47.64 8.95 -22.85
CA VAL A 10 -46.28 9.16 -22.38
C VAL A 10 -46.08 8.43 -21.05
N VAL A 11 -45.05 7.58 -20.93
CA VAL A 11 -44.33 7.35 -19.66
C VAL A 11 -42.84 7.16 -19.98
N CYS A 12 -42.08 8.24 -19.85
CA CYS A 12 -40.63 8.19 -19.66
C CYS A 12 -40.33 7.62 -18.27
N ALA A 13 -39.66 6.48 -18.20
CA ALA A 13 -39.07 5.98 -16.96
C ALA A 13 -37.57 5.75 -17.19
N GLY A 14 -36.78 6.78 -16.86
CA GLY A 14 -35.33 6.78 -17.03
C GLY A 14 -34.61 5.98 -15.95
N LEU A 15 -33.86 4.95 -16.34
CA LEU A 15 -32.87 4.31 -15.49
C LEU A 15 -31.51 4.98 -15.64
N ALA A 16 -31.03 5.61 -14.56
CA ALA A 16 -29.72 6.23 -14.47
C ALA A 16 -28.62 5.17 -14.50
N LEU A 17 -27.63 5.35 -15.38
CA LEU A 17 -26.39 4.58 -15.41
C LEU A 17 -25.40 5.15 -14.38
N THR A 18 -24.98 4.33 -13.43
CA THR A 18 -23.81 4.57 -12.58
C THR A 18 -22.73 3.55 -12.94
N ALA A 19 -21.67 4.00 -13.60
CA ALA A 19 -20.44 3.22 -13.74
C ALA A 19 -19.46 3.73 -12.68
N SER A 20 -18.92 2.84 -11.85
CA SER A 20 -17.97 3.17 -10.78
C SER A 20 -16.59 2.63 -11.13
N VAL A 21 -15.57 3.48 -11.01
CA VAL A 21 -14.15 3.17 -11.16
C VAL A 21 -13.58 3.32 -9.77
N MET A 22 -13.11 2.23 -9.18
CA MET A 22 -12.59 2.22 -7.81
C MET A 22 -11.08 2.41 -7.84
N ILE A 23 -10.66 3.62 -7.50
CA ILE A 23 -9.35 3.90 -6.90
C ILE A 23 -9.73 4.44 -5.51
N ALA A 24 -9.61 3.59 -4.49
CA ALA A 24 -9.93 3.84 -3.06
C ALA A 24 -11.18 4.71 -2.76
N GLY A 25 -12.27 4.06 -2.33
CA GLY A 25 -13.43 4.73 -1.75
C GLY A 25 -14.72 3.93 -1.97
N ARG A 26 -15.11 3.12 -0.97
CA ARG A 26 -16.39 2.40 -1.00
C ARG A 26 -17.52 3.39 -0.70
N CYS A 27 -18.53 3.46 -1.58
CA CYS A 27 -19.77 4.17 -1.31
C CYS A 27 -20.52 3.50 -0.14
N ALA A 28 -20.83 4.26 0.91
CA ALA A 28 -21.90 3.96 1.84
C ALA A 28 -22.84 5.17 1.90
N GLN A 29 -24.15 4.90 1.84
CA GLN A 29 -25.20 5.91 1.85
C GLN A 29 -25.31 6.61 3.21
N VAL A 30 -25.72 7.87 3.15
CA VAL A 30 -25.80 8.85 4.23
C VAL A 30 -27.10 8.68 5.03
N SER A 31 -26.99 8.72 6.36
CA SER A 31 -28.02 9.32 7.22
C SER A 31 -27.35 10.38 8.10
N SER A 32 -27.90 11.59 8.04
CA SER A 32 -27.38 12.80 8.67
C SER A 32 -27.73 12.88 10.15
N ALA A 33 -26.72 13.09 11.01
CA ALA A 33 -26.77 13.91 12.21
C ALA A 33 -25.35 14.08 12.76
N ALA A 34 -24.90 15.33 12.92
CA ALA A 34 -23.60 15.65 13.48
C ALA A 34 -23.57 15.40 14.99
N LEU A 35 -22.61 14.61 15.44
CA LEU A 35 -22.21 14.40 16.84
C LEU A 35 -20.68 14.24 16.90
N PRO A 36 -20.02 14.55 18.04
CA PRO A 36 -18.58 14.80 18.11
C PRO A 36 -17.77 13.56 17.75
N ALA A 37 -16.67 13.80 17.03
CA ALA A 37 -15.76 12.80 16.50
C ALA A 37 -15.10 11.96 17.61
N GLN A 38 -15.72 10.83 17.97
CA GLN A 38 -14.98 9.67 18.43
C GLN A 38 -14.25 9.06 17.23
N GLN A 39 -13.00 8.64 17.44
CA GLN A 39 -12.29 7.72 16.55
C GLN A 39 -13.15 6.48 16.35
N GLN A 40 -13.99 6.49 15.32
CA GLN A 40 -14.76 5.31 14.97
C GLN A 40 -13.79 4.41 14.21
N GLY A 41 -13.14 3.53 14.99
CA GLY A 41 -12.34 2.43 14.47
C GLY A 41 -13.16 1.67 13.43
N ASP A 42 -12.46 1.20 12.41
CA ASP A 42 -13.04 0.49 11.28
C ASP A 42 -13.88 -0.71 11.76
N LYS A 43 -15.06 -0.90 11.16
CA LYS A 43 -15.99 -1.94 11.63
C LYS A 43 -15.41 -3.34 11.35
N PRO A 44 -15.61 -4.32 12.23
CA PRO A 44 -15.24 -5.70 11.95
C PRO A 44 -15.98 -6.25 10.72
N VAL A 45 -15.29 -7.05 9.91
CA VAL A 45 -15.80 -7.60 8.64
C VAL A 45 -17.10 -8.41 8.78
N GLU A 46 -17.34 -9.05 9.93
CA GLU A 46 -18.57 -9.80 10.17
C GLU A 46 -19.81 -8.92 10.34
N GLN A 47 -19.62 -7.62 10.62
CA GLN A 47 -20.71 -6.64 10.73
C GLN A 47 -21.05 -6.02 9.38
N THR A 48 -20.12 -6.05 8.43
CA THR A 48 -20.22 -5.39 7.12
C THR A 48 -20.37 -6.38 5.97
N ARG A 49 -19.99 -7.64 6.15
CA ARG A 49 -20.02 -8.71 5.14
C ARG A 49 -20.80 -9.92 5.62
N LYS A 50 -21.44 -10.58 4.66
CA LYS A 50 -22.16 -11.83 4.89
C LYS A 50 -21.20 -13.03 4.83
N ASN A 51 -21.53 -14.08 5.58
CA ASN A 51 -20.85 -15.37 5.56
C ASN A 51 -19.33 -15.35 5.89
N ILE A 52 -18.93 -14.49 6.84
CA ILE A 52 -17.59 -14.53 7.45
C ILE A 52 -17.55 -15.63 8.51
N LYS A 53 -16.71 -16.66 8.29
CA LYS A 53 -16.60 -17.82 9.19
C LYS A 53 -15.33 -17.82 10.05
N VAL A 54 -14.17 -17.52 9.47
CA VAL A 54 -12.85 -17.64 10.13
C VAL A 54 -12.26 -16.29 10.54
N LEU A 55 -12.33 -15.28 9.66
CA LEU A 55 -11.67 -13.98 9.84
C LEU A 55 -12.51 -12.97 10.65
N LYS A 56 -13.18 -13.42 11.71
CA LYS A 56 -13.97 -12.52 12.57
C LYS A 56 -13.05 -11.55 13.31
N GLY A 57 -13.51 -10.32 13.54
CA GLY A 57 -12.73 -9.26 14.19
C GLY A 57 -11.74 -8.54 13.28
N LEU A 58 -11.51 -9.01 12.05
CA LEU A 58 -10.66 -8.32 11.08
C LEU A 58 -11.30 -6.97 10.71
N PRO A 59 -10.55 -5.86 10.71
CA PRO A 59 -11.07 -4.58 10.24
C PRO A 59 -11.49 -4.59 8.77
N GLU A 60 -12.57 -3.86 8.49
CA GLU A 60 -13.06 -3.41 7.19
C GLU A 60 -12.04 -3.44 6.04
N SER A 61 -11.14 -2.47 6.17
CA SER A 61 -10.07 -2.08 5.26
C SER A 61 -9.04 -3.18 5.03
N GLN A 62 -8.86 -4.12 5.95
CA GLN A 62 -7.83 -5.16 5.86
C GLN A 62 -8.29 -6.42 5.12
N LEU A 63 -9.59 -6.59 4.88
CA LEU A 63 -10.13 -7.81 4.27
C LEU A 63 -9.55 -8.11 2.88
N PHE A 64 -9.64 -7.16 1.94
CA PHE A 64 -9.15 -7.37 0.58
C PHE A 64 -7.62 -7.47 0.51
N PRO A 65 -6.83 -6.63 1.19
CA PRO A 65 -5.39 -6.82 1.28
C PRO A 65 -5.00 -8.22 1.78
N LEU A 66 -5.71 -8.74 2.78
CA LEU A 66 -5.47 -10.10 3.28
C LEU A 66 -5.85 -11.17 2.25
N MET A 67 -6.98 -11.02 1.55
CA MET A 67 -7.35 -11.94 0.46
C MET A 67 -6.31 -11.92 -0.67
N ASN A 68 -5.76 -10.76 -1.02
CA ASN A 68 -4.70 -10.63 -2.00
C ASN A 68 -3.42 -11.33 -1.53
N PHE A 69 -3.07 -11.22 -0.24
CA PHE A 69 -1.96 -11.96 0.35
C PHE A 69 -2.12 -13.48 0.22
N ILE A 70 -3.32 -14.00 0.50
CA ILE A 70 -3.63 -15.43 0.31
C ILE A 70 -3.50 -15.80 -1.17
N SER A 71 -4.04 -14.98 -2.08
CA SER A 71 -3.99 -15.20 -3.52
C SER A 71 -2.55 -15.33 -4.03
N VAL A 72 -1.67 -14.40 -3.64
CA VAL A 72 -0.24 -14.41 -3.99
C VAL A 72 0.46 -15.60 -3.35
N SER A 73 0.15 -15.92 -2.11
CA SER A 73 0.74 -17.06 -1.40
C SER A 73 0.50 -18.39 -2.10
N LEU A 74 -0.70 -18.57 -2.66
CA LEU A 74 -1.14 -19.78 -3.36
C LEU A 74 -0.88 -19.72 -4.87
N GLY A 75 -0.46 -18.59 -5.44
CA GLY A 75 -0.30 -18.43 -6.89
C GLY A 75 -1.61 -18.54 -7.69
N VAL A 76 -2.73 -18.16 -7.08
CA VAL A 76 -4.07 -18.25 -7.69
C VAL A 76 -4.69 -16.86 -7.90
N LYS A 77 -5.85 -16.80 -8.57
CA LYS A 77 -6.68 -15.58 -8.71
C LYS A 77 -7.93 -15.68 -7.83
N CYS A 78 -8.62 -14.57 -7.57
CA CYS A 78 -9.84 -14.54 -6.75
C CYS A 78 -10.89 -15.58 -7.16
N GLY A 79 -11.03 -15.81 -8.47
CA GLY A 79 -11.96 -16.80 -9.03
C GLY A 79 -11.61 -18.25 -8.71
N PHE A 80 -10.46 -18.56 -8.12
CA PHE A 80 -10.15 -19.90 -7.65
C PHE A 80 -11.05 -20.30 -6.47
N CYS A 81 -11.22 -19.40 -5.49
CA CYS A 81 -12.04 -19.65 -4.31
C CYS A 81 -13.42 -18.99 -4.37
N HIS A 82 -13.53 -17.81 -5.00
CA HIS A 82 -14.76 -17.04 -5.01
C HIS A 82 -15.57 -17.27 -6.29
N MET A 83 -16.89 -17.33 -6.14
CA MET A 83 -17.85 -17.41 -7.24
C MET A 83 -18.11 -16.03 -7.83
N SER A 84 -18.32 -15.99 -9.14
CA SER A 84 -18.80 -14.81 -9.85
C SER A 84 -19.94 -15.16 -10.81
N GLN A 85 -20.84 -14.21 -11.03
CA GLN A 85 -21.94 -14.26 -11.99
C GLN A 85 -21.58 -13.46 -13.25
N GLY A 86 -20.40 -13.75 -13.81
CA GLY A 86 -19.88 -13.08 -15.00
C GLY A 86 -19.49 -11.62 -14.78
N LYS A 87 -19.40 -10.88 -15.89
CA LYS A 87 -19.11 -9.44 -15.88
C LYS A 87 -20.38 -8.65 -16.17
N ASP A 88 -20.53 -7.52 -15.50
CA ASP A 88 -21.55 -6.53 -15.82
C ASP A 88 -21.31 -6.01 -17.25
N PRO A 89 -22.28 -6.15 -18.18
CA PRO A 89 -22.14 -5.67 -19.56
C PRO A 89 -21.91 -4.16 -19.68
N LYS A 90 -22.33 -3.37 -18.69
CA LYS A 90 -22.25 -1.90 -18.71
C LYS A 90 -20.94 -1.39 -18.15
N THR A 91 -20.43 -2.02 -17.08
CA THR A 91 -19.25 -1.53 -16.36
C THR A 91 -18.00 -2.37 -16.63
N GLY A 92 -18.15 -3.57 -17.17
CA GLY A 92 -17.06 -4.54 -17.34
C GLY A 92 -16.55 -5.15 -16.02
N ASN A 93 -17.11 -4.73 -14.88
CA ASN A 93 -16.73 -5.21 -13.56
C ASN A 93 -17.22 -6.64 -13.35
N THR A 94 -16.48 -7.42 -12.58
CA THR A 94 -16.88 -8.79 -12.24
C THR A 94 -17.95 -8.77 -11.15
N ASN A 95 -19.07 -9.45 -11.38
CA ASN A 95 -20.16 -9.59 -10.41
C ASN A 95 -19.82 -10.72 -9.44
N TRP A 96 -19.16 -10.40 -8.34
CA TRP A 96 -18.75 -11.39 -7.35
C TRP A 96 -19.88 -11.74 -6.38
N VAL A 97 -20.04 -13.04 -6.10
CA VAL A 97 -20.92 -13.58 -5.05
C VAL A 97 -20.03 -14.06 -3.91
N TRP A 98 -19.47 -13.11 -3.16
CA TRP A 98 -18.43 -13.35 -2.16
C TRP A 98 -18.86 -14.33 -1.05
N GLU A 99 -20.14 -14.33 -0.72
CA GLU A 99 -20.77 -15.17 0.29
C GLU A 99 -20.98 -16.61 -0.16
N SER A 100 -21.01 -16.91 -1.46
CA SER A 100 -21.25 -18.28 -1.95
C SER A 100 -20.13 -19.23 -1.52
N ASP A 101 -20.53 -20.42 -1.08
CA ASP A 101 -19.64 -21.52 -0.67
C ASP A 101 -19.66 -22.67 -1.68
N ASP A 102 -20.16 -22.43 -2.90
CA ASP A 102 -20.34 -23.47 -3.93
C ASP A 102 -19.01 -24.06 -4.41
N LYS A 103 -17.90 -23.32 -4.23
CA LYS A 103 -16.56 -23.79 -4.53
C LYS A 103 -15.95 -24.51 -3.33
N PRO A 104 -15.58 -25.81 -3.46
CA PRO A 104 -14.95 -26.54 -2.37
C PRO A 104 -13.63 -25.90 -1.92
N GLU A 105 -12.90 -25.24 -2.82
CA GLU A 105 -11.64 -24.53 -2.54
C GLU A 105 -11.79 -23.50 -1.42
N LYS A 106 -12.94 -22.80 -1.35
CA LYS A 106 -13.19 -21.81 -0.29
C LYS A 106 -13.32 -22.46 1.08
N ASN A 107 -13.94 -23.65 1.15
CA ASN A 107 -14.06 -24.39 2.40
C ASN A 107 -12.72 -24.98 2.84
N THR A 108 -11.94 -25.51 1.90
CA THR A 108 -10.56 -25.93 2.17
C THR A 108 -9.70 -24.76 2.65
N ALA A 109 -9.79 -23.59 2.02
CA ALA A 109 -9.06 -22.40 2.43
C ALA A 109 -9.41 -21.97 3.87
N ARG A 110 -10.66 -22.13 4.30
CA ARG A 110 -11.07 -21.87 5.70
C ARG A 110 -10.40 -22.81 6.69
N GLN A 111 -10.32 -24.10 6.37
CA GLN A 111 -9.61 -25.08 7.21
C GLN A 111 -8.11 -24.75 7.29
N MET A 112 -7.50 -24.36 6.16
CA MET A 112 -6.09 -23.95 6.13
C MET A 112 -5.85 -22.67 6.95
N MET A 113 -6.75 -21.69 6.88
CA MET A 113 -6.68 -20.50 7.73
C MET A 113 -6.76 -20.85 9.22
N GLN A 114 -7.66 -21.75 9.62
CA GLN A 114 -7.74 -22.22 11.01
C GLN A 114 -6.45 -22.90 11.47
N MET A 115 -5.83 -23.70 10.61
CA MET A 115 -4.53 -24.33 10.89
C MET A 115 -3.43 -23.28 11.11
N VAL A 116 -3.33 -22.28 10.23
CA VAL A 116 -2.33 -21.19 10.37
C VAL A 116 -2.54 -20.42 11.67
N LEU A 117 -3.79 -20.06 11.99
CA LEU A 117 -4.14 -19.40 13.25
C LEU A 117 -3.74 -20.25 14.47
N ALA A 118 -4.04 -21.55 14.45
CA ALA A 118 -3.69 -22.45 15.53
C ALA A 118 -2.17 -22.56 15.73
N LEU A 119 -1.40 -22.64 14.65
CA LEU A 119 0.07 -22.68 14.71
C LEU A 119 0.65 -21.38 15.27
N ASN A 120 0.18 -20.23 14.78
CA ASN A 120 0.68 -18.92 15.25
C ASN A 120 0.27 -18.59 16.69
N HIS A 121 -0.78 -19.21 17.21
CA HIS A 121 -1.18 -19.09 18.62
C HIS A 121 -0.55 -20.15 19.54
N SER A 122 0.14 -21.15 18.97
CA SER A 122 0.74 -22.23 19.75
C SER A 122 2.11 -21.80 20.30
N GLN A 123 2.32 -22.00 21.61
CA GLN A 123 3.59 -21.68 22.27
C GLN A 123 4.57 -22.87 22.28
N GLY A 124 4.18 -24.03 21.74
CA GLY A 124 4.91 -25.29 21.87
C GLY A 124 5.95 -25.59 20.80
N TYR A 125 6.06 -24.77 19.73
CA TYR A 125 6.91 -25.06 18.58
C TYR A 125 8.10 -24.10 18.42
N GLY A 126 8.32 -23.18 19.37
CA GLY A 126 9.40 -22.19 19.28
C GLY A 126 9.25 -21.23 18.08
N LEU A 127 8.02 -21.01 17.62
CA LEU A 127 7.70 -20.10 16.53
C LEU A 127 7.35 -18.72 17.10
N ASP A 128 7.88 -17.66 16.49
CA ASP A 128 7.42 -16.32 16.79
C ASP A 128 5.95 -16.14 16.35
N PRO A 129 5.15 -15.31 17.06
CA PRO A 129 3.81 -14.98 16.62
C PRO A 129 3.80 -14.46 15.17
N GLY A 130 2.98 -15.07 14.31
CA GLY A 130 2.90 -14.70 12.89
C GLY A 130 4.01 -15.27 12.00
N ALA A 131 4.89 -16.12 12.51
CA ALA A 131 5.96 -16.75 11.72
C ALA A 131 5.44 -17.70 10.63
N VAL A 132 4.28 -18.32 10.84
CA VAL A 132 3.64 -19.19 9.85
C VAL A 132 2.65 -18.38 9.03
N SER A 133 2.81 -18.40 7.71
CA SER A 133 1.86 -17.80 6.78
C SER A 133 1.50 -18.81 5.69
N CYS A 134 0.49 -18.49 4.89
CA CYS A 134 0.18 -19.26 3.68
C CYS A 134 1.43 -19.39 2.79
N TYR A 135 2.26 -18.35 2.68
CA TYR A 135 3.47 -18.34 1.86
C TYR A 135 4.53 -19.31 2.38
N THR A 136 4.65 -19.49 3.70
CA THR A 136 5.61 -20.42 4.33
C THR A 136 5.51 -21.82 3.73
N CYS A 137 4.28 -22.31 3.50
CA CYS A 137 4.03 -23.64 2.93
C CYS A 137 3.85 -23.62 1.41
N HIS A 138 3.08 -22.66 0.88
CA HIS A 138 2.68 -22.67 -0.53
C HIS A 138 3.74 -22.11 -1.48
N ARG A 139 4.50 -21.08 -1.06
CA ARG A 139 5.58 -20.46 -1.85
C ARG A 139 5.17 -20.09 -3.28
N GLY A 140 3.93 -19.63 -3.47
CA GLY A 140 3.36 -19.27 -4.77
C GLY A 140 2.80 -20.44 -5.58
N ALA A 141 2.68 -21.63 -5.00
CA ALA A 141 2.04 -22.80 -5.62
C ALA A 141 0.71 -23.13 -4.93
N ASN A 142 -0.30 -23.54 -5.70
CA ASN A 142 -1.63 -23.84 -5.14
C ASN A 142 -1.64 -25.11 -4.27
N ARG A 143 -0.55 -25.88 -4.26
CA ARG A 143 -0.30 -27.01 -3.35
C ARG A 143 1.14 -26.94 -2.82
N PRO A 144 1.35 -27.11 -1.51
CA PRO A 144 2.70 -27.23 -0.95
C PRO A 144 3.45 -28.42 -1.55
N GLN A 145 4.76 -28.28 -1.75
CA GLN A 145 5.62 -29.39 -2.13
C GLN A 145 5.89 -30.24 -0.88
N SER A 146 5.41 -31.49 -0.87
CA SER A 146 5.62 -32.42 0.24
C SER A 146 6.95 -33.17 0.17
N GLN A 147 7.63 -33.11 -0.98
CA GLN A 147 8.90 -33.78 -1.22
C GLN A 147 9.89 -32.81 -1.88
N PRO A 148 11.20 -32.97 -1.64
CA PRO A 148 12.22 -32.25 -2.38
C PRO A 148 12.23 -32.70 -3.84
N VAL A 149 12.65 -31.80 -4.74
CA VAL A 149 12.80 -32.13 -6.16
C VAL A 149 14.07 -32.97 -6.33
N LEU A 150 13.93 -34.13 -6.99
CA LEU A 150 15.03 -35.03 -7.32
C LEU A 150 15.47 -34.86 -8.79
N PRO A 151 16.75 -35.06 -9.12
CA PRO A 151 17.86 -35.38 -8.21
C PRO A 151 18.23 -34.18 -7.33
N LEU A 152 18.66 -34.46 -6.09
CA LEU A 152 19.19 -33.40 -5.22
C LEU A 152 20.49 -32.87 -5.83
N ALA A 153 20.63 -31.55 -5.90
CA ALA A 153 21.79 -30.88 -6.49
C ALA A 153 23.08 -31.02 -5.64
N ALA A 154 22.94 -31.40 -4.36
CA ALA A 154 24.05 -31.63 -3.44
C ALA A 154 23.69 -32.78 -2.49
N SER A 155 24.71 -33.55 -2.08
CA SER A 155 24.58 -34.55 -1.02
C SER A 155 24.44 -33.85 0.34
N GLY A 156 23.65 -34.39 1.26
CA GLY A 156 23.58 -33.91 2.65
C GLY A 156 24.90 -34.06 3.42
N HIS A 157 25.88 -34.77 2.86
CA HIS A 157 27.24 -34.94 3.39
C HIS A 157 28.28 -34.07 2.70
N GLU A 158 27.91 -33.42 1.59
CA GLU A 158 28.78 -32.40 1.00
C GLU A 158 28.70 -31.16 1.90
N ALA A 159 29.87 -30.55 2.16
CA ALA A 159 29.90 -29.17 2.59
C ALA A 159 29.38 -28.32 1.42
N GLY A 160 28.06 -28.21 1.28
CA GLY A 160 27.46 -27.25 0.39
C GLY A 160 28.00 -25.86 0.72
N PRO A 161 27.95 -24.88 -0.19
CA PRO A 161 28.03 -23.49 0.24
C PRO A 161 26.96 -23.35 1.32
N ALA A 162 27.39 -23.07 2.56
CA ALA A 162 26.49 -23.00 3.69
C ALA A 162 25.30 -22.14 3.25
N PRO A 163 24.03 -22.59 3.40
CA PRO A 163 22.93 -21.66 3.29
C PRO A 163 23.28 -20.54 4.26
N SER A 164 23.46 -19.31 3.77
CA SER A 164 23.73 -18.18 4.64
C SER A 164 22.69 -18.24 5.75
N PRO A 165 23.08 -18.54 7.00
CA PRO A 165 22.13 -18.50 8.07
C PRO A 165 21.67 -17.05 8.12
N SER A 166 20.36 -16.82 8.04
CA SER A 166 19.83 -15.74 8.89
C SER A 166 20.21 -16.16 10.31
N PRO A 167 21.14 -15.49 11.00
CA PRO A 167 21.72 -16.07 12.18
C PRO A 167 20.77 -15.90 13.36
N ALA A 168 20.14 -17.00 13.78
CA ALA A 168 20.02 -17.28 15.20
C ALA A 168 21.40 -17.78 15.66
N GLY A 169 22.21 -16.89 16.23
CA GLY A 169 23.62 -17.15 16.55
C GLY A 169 23.80 -17.97 17.83
N ALA A 170 24.58 -19.06 17.73
CA ALA A 170 25.44 -19.54 18.81
C ALA A 170 26.81 -18.83 18.71
N PRO A 171 27.54 -18.64 19.82
CA PRO A 171 28.55 -17.58 19.93
C PRO A 171 29.86 -17.94 19.23
N THR A 172 30.08 -17.37 18.04
CA THR A 172 31.42 -17.17 17.48
C THR A 172 32.18 -16.17 18.37
N PRO A 173 33.50 -16.32 18.62
CA PRO A 173 34.29 -15.24 19.20
C PRO A 173 34.07 -14.00 18.34
N ALA A 174 33.50 -12.96 18.94
CA ALA A 174 33.06 -11.80 18.19
C ALA A 174 34.27 -11.24 17.41
N PRO A 175 34.22 -11.15 16.06
CA PRO A 175 35.10 -10.19 15.40
C PRO A 175 34.83 -8.86 16.11
N THR A 176 35.88 -8.14 16.52
CA THR A 176 35.79 -6.90 17.28
C THR A 176 34.62 -6.09 16.74
N ARG A 177 33.48 -6.12 17.44
CA ARG A 177 32.20 -5.71 16.86
C ARG A 177 32.31 -4.21 16.71
N GLU A 178 32.64 -3.75 15.51
CA GLU A 178 32.62 -2.34 15.18
C GLU A 178 31.26 -1.84 15.65
N ALA A 179 31.27 -0.89 16.58
CA ALA A 179 30.06 -0.47 17.25
C ALA A 179 29.05 -0.02 16.18
N LEU A 180 27.87 -0.65 16.16
CA LEU A 180 26.83 -0.25 15.22
C LEU A 180 26.52 1.24 15.44
N PRO A 181 26.33 2.02 14.37
CA PRO A 181 25.99 3.43 14.53
C PRO A 181 24.67 3.55 15.28
N THR A 182 24.58 4.56 16.14
CA THR A 182 23.34 4.92 16.80
C THR A 182 22.31 5.41 15.78
N VAL A 183 21.02 5.39 16.13
CA VAL A 183 19.96 5.91 15.26
C VAL A 183 20.22 7.37 14.90
N GLN A 184 20.74 8.16 15.85
CA GLN A 184 21.10 9.55 15.62
C GLN A 184 22.24 9.68 14.60
N GLN A 185 23.30 8.87 14.72
CA GLN A 185 24.41 8.89 13.75
C GLN A 185 23.96 8.50 12.33
N VAL A 186 23.07 7.51 12.21
CA VAL A 186 22.48 7.14 10.91
C VAL A 186 21.66 8.30 10.34
N PHE A 187 20.85 8.96 11.17
CA PHE A 187 20.07 10.12 10.76
C PHE A 187 20.95 11.29 10.33
N ASP A 188 21.96 11.66 11.12
CA ASP A 188 22.85 12.79 10.82
C ASP A 188 23.59 12.54 9.50
N LYS A 189 24.07 11.30 9.28
CA LYS A 189 24.68 10.89 8.01
C LYS A 189 23.69 10.99 6.84
N TYR A 190 22.46 10.51 7.01
CA TYR A 190 21.42 10.59 6.00
C TYR A 190 21.07 12.05 5.65
N VAL A 191 20.85 12.88 6.67
CA VAL A 191 20.55 14.31 6.52
C VAL A 191 21.68 15.01 5.76
N ALA A 192 22.94 14.78 6.13
CA ALA A 192 24.08 15.31 5.39
C ALA A 192 24.10 14.82 3.93
N ALA A 193 23.82 13.54 3.68
CA ALA A 193 23.81 12.94 2.35
C ALA A 193 22.74 13.52 1.42
N VAL A 194 21.60 13.97 1.96
CA VAL A 194 20.52 14.59 1.18
C VAL A 194 20.62 16.11 1.03
N GLY A 195 21.68 16.74 1.57
CA GLY A 195 21.94 18.16 1.43
C GLY A 195 21.85 18.98 2.73
N GLY A 196 21.50 18.36 3.86
CA GLY A 196 21.41 19.01 5.17
C GLY A 196 20.03 19.60 5.51
N GLN A 197 19.80 19.90 6.80
CA GLN A 197 18.54 20.50 7.27
C GLN A 197 18.31 21.90 6.71
N GLU A 198 19.37 22.69 6.58
CA GLU A 198 19.29 24.08 6.10
C GLU A 198 18.80 24.13 4.65
N ALA A 199 19.44 23.36 3.75
CA ALA A 199 19.02 23.27 2.36
C ALA A 199 17.59 22.69 2.25
N ALA A 200 17.26 21.66 3.03
CA ALA A 200 15.93 21.06 3.02
C ALA A 200 14.83 22.02 3.51
N SER A 201 15.17 22.96 4.39
CA SER A 201 14.22 23.96 4.93
C SER A 201 14.18 25.26 4.12
N LYS A 202 15.08 25.42 3.15
CA LYS A 202 15.21 26.62 2.31
C LYS A 202 13.96 26.90 1.48
N PHE A 203 13.27 25.83 1.05
CA PHE A 203 12.13 25.91 0.16
C PHE A 203 10.87 25.47 0.87
N GLN A 204 9.91 26.39 1.02
CA GLN A 204 8.59 26.04 1.56
C GLN A 204 7.70 25.38 0.51
N THR A 205 7.88 25.75 -0.77
CA THR A 205 7.06 25.25 -1.87
C THR A 205 7.87 24.38 -2.81
N GLN A 206 7.23 23.36 -3.36
CA GLN A 206 7.77 22.57 -4.46
C GLN A 206 6.69 22.10 -5.41
N VAL A 207 7.03 22.03 -6.69
CA VAL A 207 6.21 21.43 -7.75
C VAL A 207 7.03 20.32 -8.40
N VAL A 208 6.50 19.11 -8.38
CA VAL A 208 7.13 17.89 -8.91
C VAL A 208 6.24 17.33 -10.01
N LYS A 209 6.81 17.05 -11.18
CA LYS A 209 6.13 16.35 -12.27
C LYS A 209 6.83 15.04 -12.58
N GLY A 210 6.06 14.10 -13.09
CA GLY A 210 6.61 12.81 -13.48
C GLY A 210 5.57 11.85 -14.00
N THR A 211 5.94 10.58 -14.04
CA THR A 211 5.07 9.46 -14.40
C THR A 211 4.90 8.53 -13.22
N ARG A 212 3.72 7.89 -13.15
CA ARG A 212 3.43 6.76 -12.29
C ARG A 212 3.08 5.57 -13.16
N ASP A 213 4.00 4.62 -13.25
CA ASP A 213 3.87 3.38 -14.00
C ASP A 213 3.42 2.26 -13.06
N ALA A 214 2.28 1.64 -13.33
CA ALA A 214 1.66 0.60 -12.52
C ALA A 214 1.35 -0.65 -13.36
N SER A 215 0.94 -1.72 -12.67
CA SER A 215 0.58 -3.00 -13.31
C SER A 215 -0.51 -2.83 -14.38
N GLN A 216 -0.59 -3.80 -15.31
CA GLN A 216 -1.53 -3.80 -16.45
C GLN A 216 -1.31 -2.67 -17.47
N GLY A 217 -0.06 -2.24 -17.65
CA GLY A 217 0.29 -1.20 -18.64
C GLY A 217 -0.26 0.18 -18.31
N ARG A 218 -0.67 0.40 -17.06
CA ARG A 218 -1.20 1.68 -16.59
C ARG A 218 -0.02 2.63 -16.37
N SER A 219 -0.01 3.75 -17.09
CA SER A 219 0.98 4.81 -16.89
C SER A 219 0.26 6.14 -16.89
N TRP A 220 0.52 6.96 -15.87
CA TRP A 220 -0.16 8.25 -15.69
C TRP A 220 0.83 9.36 -15.38
N PRO A 221 0.78 10.48 -16.10
CA PRO A 221 1.51 11.66 -15.67
C PRO A 221 0.87 12.18 -14.38
N PHE A 222 1.71 12.70 -13.50
CA PHE A 222 1.28 13.37 -12.29
C PHE A 222 1.95 14.73 -12.15
N GLU A 223 1.28 15.61 -11.43
CA GLU A 223 1.84 16.83 -10.86
C GLU A 223 1.53 16.86 -9.36
N ALA A 224 2.56 17.06 -8.55
CA ALA A 224 2.46 17.16 -7.11
C ALA A 224 2.96 18.53 -6.66
N THR A 225 2.16 19.22 -5.87
CA THR A 225 2.49 20.54 -5.32
C THR A 225 2.45 20.45 -3.81
N SER A 226 3.50 20.94 -3.15
CA SER A 226 3.55 21.05 -1.68
C SER A 226 3.76 22.50 -1.28
N ASN A 227 3.17 22.89 -0.15
CA ASN A 227 3.41 24.19 0.48
C ASN A 227 3.49 23.99 2.00
N GLY A 228 4.71 24.01 2.54
CA GLY A 228 4.97 23.69 3.93
C GLY A 228 4.72 22.21 4.27
N PRO A 229 4.69 21.87 5.57
CA PRO A 229 4.59 20.48 6.04
C PRO A 229 3.16 19.91 6.00
N ASP A 230 2.15 20.75 5.76
CA ASP A 230 0.74 20.41 5.99
C ASP A 230 -0.17 20.60 4.76
N LYS A 231 0.36 21.11 3.64
CA LYS A 231 -0.38 21.22 2.37
C LYS A 231 0.29 20.45 1.25
N PHE A 232 -0.49 19.58 0.63
CA PHE A 232 -0.06 18.72 -0.46
C PHE A 232 -1.21 18.54 -1.44
N LEU A 233 -0.98 18.72 -2.73
CA LEU A 233 -1.91 18.44 -3.81
C LEU A 233 -1.25 17.47 -4.78
N MET A 234 -1.96 16.41 -5.14
CA MET A 234 -1.59 15.48 -6.19
C MET A 234 -2.65 15.52 -7.27
N VAL A 235 -2.24 15.73 -8.51
CA VAL A 235 -3.08 15.71 -9.70
C VAL A 235 -2.56 14.61 -10.63
N VAL A 236 -3.42 13.69 -11.03
CA VAL A 236 -3.09 12.54 -11.89
C VAL A 236 -4.03 12.50 -13.07
N GLN A 237 -3.46 12.43 -14.28
CA GLN A 237 -4.28 12.36 -15.50
C GLN A 237 -4.46 10.90 -15.89
N VAL A 238 -5.68 10.41 -15.74
CA VAL A 238 -6.01 9.02 -16.04
C VAL A 238 -6.64 8.97 -17.44
N PRO A 239 -5.98 8.35 -18.45
CA PRO A 239 -6.56 8.13 -19.76
C PRO A 239 -7.95 7.51 -19.65
N GLN A 240 -8.90 8.01 -20.44
CA GLN A 240 -10.32 7.60 -20.46
C GLN A 240 -11.16 7.92 -19.21
N PHE A 241 -10.53 8.21 -18.07
CA PHE A 241 -11.23 8.50 -16.80
C PHE A 241 -11.11 9.95 -16.33
N GLY A 242 -10.27 10.76 -16.97
CA GLY A 242 -10.12 12.19 -16.70
C GLY A 242 -9.14 12.50 -15.56
N THR A 243 -9.20 13.74 -15.08
CA THR A 243 -8.35 14.25 -13.98
C THR A 243 -8.81 13.69 -12.65
N VAL A 244 -7.90 13.10 -11.89
CA VAL A 244 -8.11 12.77 -10.48
C VAL A 244 -7.18 13.63 -9.63
N SER A 245 -7.74 14.36 -8.68
CA SER A 245 -7.00 15.21 -7.77
C SER A 245 -7.29 14.84 -6.33
N GLN A 246 -6.28 14.89 -5.49
CA GLN A 246 -6.43 14.69 -4.05
C GLN A 246 -5.50 15.64 -3.30
N ALA A 247 -5.95 16.19 -2.20
CA ALA A 247 -5.14 17.11 -1.42
C ALA A 247 -5.27 16.91 0.09
N VAL A 248 -4.22 17.30 0.79
CA VAL A 248 -4.18 17.58 2.22
C VAL A 248 -4.12 19.10 2.37
N ASN A 249 -4.94 19.63 3.26
CA ASN A 249 -4.91 21.03 3.67
C ASN A 249 -5.00 21.05 5.21
N GLY A 250 -3.85 21.04 5.86
CA GLY A 250 -3.74 20.96 7.32
C GLY A 250 -4.25 19.63 7.90
N GLY A 251 -5.30 19.74 8.70
CA GLY A 251 -5.95 18.61 9.37
C GLY A 251 -6.91 17.80 8.49
N ALA A 252 -7.27 18.30 7.30
CA ALA A 252 -8.29 17.71 6.43
C ALA A 252 -7.70 17.31 5.07
N GLY A 253 -8.46 16.50 4.32
CA GLY A 253 -8.14 16.22 2.93
C GLY A 253 -9.37 15.88 2.11
N TRP A 254 -9.22 15.94 0.80
CA TRP A 254 -10.28 15.72 -0.16
C TRP A 254 -9.78 14.95 -1.38
N VAL A 255 -10.72 14.36 -2.11
CA VAL A 255 -10.51 13.77 -3.43
C VAL A 255 -11.58 14.28 -4.40
N SER A 256 -11.18 14.56 -5.62
CA SER A 256 -12.04 14.98 -6.72
C SER A 256 -11.71 14.18 -7.98
N ASN A 257 -12.74 13.77 -8.68
CA ASN A 257 -12.68 13.14 -9.99
C ASN A 257 -13.88 13.63 -10.82
N PRO A 258 -14.01 13.27 -12.11
CA PRO A 258 -15.09 13.81 -12.94
C PRO A 258 -16.51 13.44 -12.51
N ARG A 259 -16.66 12.49 -11.57
CA ARG A 259 -17.97 12.04 -11.07
C ARG A 259 -18.33 12.64 -9.71
N ALA A 260 -17.36 12.92 -8.86
CA ALA A 260 -17.61 13.39 -7.50
C ALA A 260 -16.40 14.11 -6.90
N THR A 261 -16.70 15.05 -6.00
CA THR A 261 -15.75 15.62 -5.04
C THR A 261 -16.24 15.28 -3.63
N ARG A 262 -15.34 14.83 -2.75
CA ARG A 262 -15.66 14.51 -1.36
C ARG A 262 -14.47 14.69 -0.43
N ALA A 263 -14.75 14.82 0.85
CA ALA A 263 -13.74 14.70 1.91
C ALA A 263 -13.21 13.26 1.98
N LEU A 264 -11.95 13.13 2.41
CA LEU A 264 -11.32 11.84 2.74
C LEU A 264 -11.79 11.35 4.11
N SER A 265 -11.88 10.03 4.26
CA SER A 265 -11.98 9.41 5.58
C SER A 265 -10.67 9.58 6.36
N ALA A 266 -10.68 9.27 7.66
CA ALA A 266 -9.47 9.33 8.49
C ALA A 266 -8.34 8.40 7.97
N SER A 267 -8.69 7.19 7.51
CA SER A 267 -7.72 6.24 6.96
C SER A 267 -7.16 6.73 5.63
N GLU A 268 -8.01 7.21 4.72
CA GLU A 268 -7.60 7.75 3.42
C GLU A 268 -6.70 8.99 3.60
N LEU A 269 -7.02 9.85 4.58
CA LEU A 269 -6.18 11.00 4.89
C LEU A 269 -4.80 10.58 5.42
N ALA A 270 -4.73 9.57 6.28
CA ALA A 270 -3.47 9.04 6.79
C ALA A 270 -2.62 8.44 5.66
N GLU A 271 -3.23 7.67 4.76
CA GLU A 271 -2.57 7.14 3.56
C GLU A 271 -2.03 8.26 2.66
N LEU A 272 -2.83 9.31 2.42
CA LEU A 272 -2.40 10.44 1.61
C LEU A 272 -1.25 11.22 2.26
N LYS A 273 -1.29 11.43 3.59
CA LYS A 273 -0.19 12.06 4.34
C LYS A 273 1.10 11.24 4.25
N ASN A 274 1.01 9.92 4.38
CA ASN A 274 2.16 9.03 4.19
C ASN A 274 2.71 9.11 2.75
N ALA A 275 1.84 9.16 1.74
CA ALA A 275 2.25 9.32 0.36
C ALA A 275 2.91 10.69 0.09
N ALA A 276 2.41 11.76 0.73
CA ALA A 276 2.98 13.11 0.65
C ALA A 276 4.41 13.14 1.22
N GLN A 277 4.66 12.48 2.35
CA GLN A 277 6.01 12.38 2.95
C GLN A 277 7.05 11.73 2.02
N LEU A 278 6.64 10.95 1.02
CA LEU A 278 7.55 10.40 0.02
C LEU A 278 8.06 11.44 -0.98
N PHE A 279 7.48 12.65 -1.01
CA PHE A 279 7.96 13.81 -1.78
C PHE A 279 8.90 14.71 -0.97
N ASP A 280 8.97 14.54 0.35
CA ASP A 280 9.92 15.29 1.17
C ASP A 280 11.35 14.82 0.91
N VAL A 281 12.32 15.72 1.00
CA VAL A 281 13.74 15.34 0.88
C VAL A 281 14.14 14.42 2.03
N ILE A 282 13.82 14.82 3.26
CA ILE A 282 14.17 14.07 4.48
C ILE A 282 12.96 13.24 4.95
N LYS A 283 12.98 11.95 4.63
CA LYS A 283 11.85 11.01 4.79
C LYS A 283 11.85 10.24 6.12
N PHE A 284 12.81 10.54 6.99
CA PHE A 284 13.06 9.83 8.24
C PHE A 284 13.34 10.83 9.35
N ARG A 285 12.87 10.55 10.57
CA ARG A 285 13.18 11.30 11.79
C ARG A 285 13.34 10.31 12.95
N PRO A 286 14.42 10.40 13.75
CA PRO A 286 14.60 9.57 14.93
C PRO A 286 13.46 9.75 15.94
N THR A 287 13.03 8.64 16.53
CA THR A 287 12.14 8.63 17.69
C THR A 287 12.76 7.79 18.81
N ALA A 288 12.29 7.99 20.05
CA ALA A 288 12.80 7.24 21.20
C ALA A 288 12.50 5.72 21.13
N THR A 289 11.60 5.28 20.26
CA THR A 289 11.25 3.86 20.04
C THR A 289 12.15 3.18 19.00
N MET A 290 12.85 3.95 18.17
CA MET A 290 13.69 3.41 17.10
C MET A 290 14.99 2.81 17.62
N ARG A 291 15.44 1.73 16.98
CA ARG A 291 16.70 1.06 17.29
C ARG A 291 17.47 0.74 16.01
N SER A 292 18.78 0.96 16.02
CA SER A 292 19.68 0.45 14.99
C SER A 292 19.93 -1.02 15.27
N VAL A 293 19.68 -1.89 14.28
CA VAL A 293 19.65 -3.34 14.53
C VAL A 293 20.73 -4.13 13.80
N GLY A 294 21.40 -3.56 12.81
CA GLY A 294 22.50 -4.24 12.13
C GLY A 294 22.81 -3.75 10.72
N ARG A 295 23.72 -4.48 10.06
CA ARG A 295 24.02 -4.35 8.63
C ARG A 295 23.30 -5.44 7.85
N HIS A 296 22.86 -5.13 6.64
CA HIS A 296 22.24 -6.07 5.72
C HIS A 296 22.67 -5.77 4.30
N LYS A 297 22.83 -6.83 3.49
CA LYS A 297 23.21 -6.69 2.09
C LYS A 297 21.96 -6.53 1.23
N LEU A 298 21.82 -5.40 0.56
CA LEU A 298 20.78 -5.12 -0.43
C LEU A 298 21.39 -5.14 -1.84
N GLY A 299 21.25 -6.28 -2.53
CA GLY A 299 21.98 -6.52 -3.78
C GLY A 299 23.48 -6.56 -3.52
N ASP A 300 24.22 -5.61 -4.10
CA ASP A 300 25.67 -5.45 -3.89
C ASP A 300 26.03 -4.39 -2.84
N ARG A 301 25.03 -3.72 -2.24
CA ARG A 301 25.24 -2.63 -1.28
C ARG A 301 25.09 -3.11 0.16
N ASP A 302 25.97 -2.65 1.03
CA ASP A 302 25.78 -2.78 2.48
C ASP A 302 24.86 -1.67 2.97
N ALA A 303 23.89 -2.01 3.82
CA ALA A 303 22.96 -1.05 4.42
C ALA A 303 22.88 -1.20 5.94
N TYR A 304 22.82 -0.08 6.66
CA TYR A 304 22.41 -0.03 8.06
C TYR A 304 20.89 -0.07 8.18
N ILE A 305 20.37 -0.86 9.11
CA ILE A 305 18.93 -0.98 9.37
C ILE A 305 18.56 -0.24 10.65
N VAL A 306 17.58 0.66 10.53
CA VAL A 306 16.85 1.21 11.67
C VAL A 306 15.46 0.58 11.70
N VAL A 307 15.10 -0.01 12.84
CA VAL A 307 13.76 -0.55 13.11
C VAL A 307 12.95 0.48 13.88
N ASP A 308 11.71 0.64 13.44
CA ASP A 308 10.68 1.45 14.06
C ASP A 308 9.44 0.60 14.34
N ARG A 309 8.70 0.98 15.39
CA ARG A 309 7.39 0.42 15.76
C ARG A 309 6.45 1.60 15.99
N PRO A 310 5.92 2.21 14.91
CA PRO A 310 5.20 3.47 15.01
C PRO A 310 3.86 3.34 15.74
N SER A 311 3.27 2.14 15.74
CA SER A 311 2.06 1.81 16.49
C SER A 311 2.04 0.32 16.80
N GLU A 312 1.11 -0.10 17.67
CA GLU A 312 0.80 -1.50 17.86
C GLU A 312 0.46 -2.16 16.51
N GLY A 313 0.95 -3.38 16.30
CA GLY A 313 0.72 -4.13 15.07
C GLY A 313 1.46 -3.61 13.83
N VAL A 314 2.33 -2.60 13.94
CA VAL A 314 3.10 -2.09 12.80
C VAL A 314 4.59 -2.14 13.12
N SER A 315 5.36 -2.79 12.26
CA SER A 315 6.82 -2.73 12.29
C SER A 315 7.36 -2.18 10.97
N ARG A 316 8.32 -1.28 11.06
CA ARG A 316 8.93 -0.62 9.90
C ARG A 316 10.44 -0.74 9.97
N ARG A 317 11.08 -0.93 8.82
CA ARG A 317 12.54 -0.93 8.69
C ARG A 317 12.95 0.07 7.63
N TYR A 318 13.94 0.89 7.97
CA TYR A 318 14.62 1.82 7.08
C TYR A 318 16.00 1.27 6.78
N TYR A 319 16.36 1.20 5.51
CA TYR A 319 17.65 0.68 5.05
C TYR A 319 18.46 1.83 4.47
N PHE A 320 19.53 2.23 5.16
CA PHE A 320 20.41 3.32 4.74
C PHE A 320 21.71 2.76 4.18
N ASP A 321 22.13 3.21 3.01
CA ASP A 321 23.40 2.80 2.45
C ASP A 321 24.57 3.10 3.40
N ALA A 322 25.40 2.09 3.67
CA ALA A 322 26.48 2.21 4.63
C ALA A 322 27.58 3.19 4.16
N GLN A 323 27.77 3.34 2.85
CA GLN A 323 28.80 4.22 2.27
C GLN A 323 28.27 5.65 2.15
N THR A 324 27.18 5.86 1.42
CA THR A 324 26.64 7.18 1.07
C THR A 324 25.69 7.76 2.11
N GLY A 325 25.08 6.93 2.97
CA GLY A 325 24.06 7.36 3.93
C GLY A 325 22.66 7.55 3.35
N LEU A 326 22.47 7.32 2.05
CA LEU A 326 21.16 7.50 1.40
C LEU A 326 20.18 6.41 1.82
N LEU A 327 18.91 6.79 2.01
CA LEU A 327 17.83 5.84 2.25
C LEU A 327 17.57 5.03 0.98
N LEU A 328 17.72 3.71 1.03
CA LEU A 328 17.55 2.82 -0.10
C LEU A 328 16.16 2.19 -0.12
N ARG A 329 15.65 1.84 1.06
CA ARG A 329 14.40 1.09 1.19
C ARG A 329 13.68 1.41 2.49
N ILE A 330 12.35 1.36 2.44
CA ILE A 330 11.48 1.17 3.59
C ILE A 330 10.73 -0.14 3.42
N THR A 331 10.66 -0.97 4.45
CA THR A 331 9.71 -2.09 4.51
C THR A 331 8.79 -1.89 5.69
N THR A 332 7.48 -2.01 5.48
CA THR A 332 6.47 -1.98 6.54
C THR A 332 5.79 -3.34 6.59
N LEU A 333 5.62 -3.88 7.80
CA LEU A 333 4.75 -5.02 8.09
C LEU A 333 3.61 -4.52 8.96
N THR A 334 2.38 -4.76 8.52
CA THR A 334 1.16 -4.48 9.28
C THR A 334 0.51 -5.79 9.68
N ASP A 335 0.45 -6.07 10.97
CA ASP A 335 -0.12 -7.28 11.53
C ASP A 335 -1.60 -7.39 11.17
N THR A 336 -2.02 -8.62 10.86
CA THR A 336 -3.42 -9.00 10.75
C THR A 336 -3.63 -10.27 11.56
N VAL A 337 -4.89 -10.65 11.78
CA VAL A 337 -5.22 -11.88 12.51
C VAL A 337 -4.54 -13.12 11.92
N LEU A 338 -4.28 -13.16 10.60
CA LEU A 338 -3.76 -14.34 9.92
C LEU A 338 -2.24 -14.27 9.65
N SER A 339 -1.75 -13.12 9.19
CA SER A 339 -0.35 -12.90 8.82
C SER A 339 -0.07 -11.41 8.66
N PRO A 340 1.13 -10.91 8.95
CA PRO A 340 1.49 -9.53 8.60
C PRO A 340 1.44 -9.30 7.09
N LEU A 341 0.93 -8.14 6.68
CA LEU A 341 0.90 -7.66 5.30
C LEU A 341 2.16 -6.84 5.01
N PRO A 342 2.95 -7.22 3.98
CA PRO A 342 4.15 -6.48 3.61
C PRO A 342 3.87 -5.34 2.63
N GLU A 343 4.55 -4.22 2.85
CA GLU A 343 4.75 -3.12 1.91
C GLU A 343 6.26 -2.84 1.80
N GLN A 344 6.72 -2.54 0.59
CA GLN A 344 8.11 -2.14 0.34
C GLN A 344 8.15 -0.89 -0.54
N ILE A 345 9.02 0.05 -0.18
CA ILE A 345 9.29 1.26 -0.95
C ILE A 345 10.79 1.34 -1.21
N ASP A 346 11.19 1.36 -2.49
CA ASP A 346 12.58 1.52 -2.91
C ASP A 346 12.84 2.93 -3.45
N PHE A 347 14.03 3.46 -3.17
CA PHE A 347 14.50 4.76 -3.64
C PHE A 347 15.75 4.58 -4.50
N GLU A 348 15.67 5.03 -5.74
CA GLU A 348 16.66 4.80 -6.79
C GLU A 348 16.95 6.12 -7.53
N ASP A 349 18.02 6.14 -8.32
CA ASP A 349 18.39 7.28 -9.19
C ASP A 349 18.44 8.61 -8.43
N TYR A 350 19.28 8.67 -7.40
CA TYR A 350 19.49 9.89 -6.63
C TYR A 350 20.24 10.94 -7.45
N ARG A 351 19.66 12.14 -7.59
CA ARG A 351 20.23 13.27 -8.33
C ARG A 351 20.27 14.53 -7.50
N ASP A 352 21.24 15.39 -7.79
CA ASP A 352 21.36 16.69 -7.16
C ASP A 352 20.49 17.73 -7.87
N VAL A 353 19.61 18.40 -7.12
CA VAL A 353 18.75 19.50 -7.58
C VAL A 353 18.74 20.57 -6.50
N ASP A 354 19.17 21.79 -6.83
CA ASP A 354 19.21 22.93 -5.90
C ASP A 354 19.96 22.67 -4.57
N GLY A 355 21.00 21.81 -4.61
CA GLY A 355 21.78 21.42 -3.45
C GLY A 355 21.16 20.28 -2.62
N LEU A 356 20.06 19.70 -3.07
CA LEU A 356 19.37 18.57 -2.45
C LEU A 356 19.58 17.30 -3.26
N LYS A 357 19.86 16.18 -2.58
CA LYS A 357 19.96 14.87 -3.25
C LYS A 357 18.63 14.13 -3.16
N ILE A 358 17.93 14.05 -4.29
CA ILE A 358 16.54 13.59 -4.39
C ILE A 358 16.46 12.28 -5.19
N PRO A 359 15.69 11.25 -4.75
CA PRO A 359 15.48 10.06 -5.55
C PRO A 359 14.51 10.35 -6.71
N PHE A 360 14.97 10.22 -7.94
CA PHE A 360 14.14 10.42 -9.13
C PHE A 360 13.29 9.20 -9.45
N VAL A 361 13.62 8.03 -8.91
CA VAL A 361 12.81 6.82 -9.02
C VAL A 361 12.39 6.35 -7.63
N THR A 362 11.09 6.16 -7.43
CA THR A 362 10.53 5.58 -6.20
C THR A 362 9.61 4.43 -6.57
N ARG A 363 9.92 3.22 -6.13
CA ARG A 363 9.13 2.01 -6.44
C ARG A 363 8.35 1.58 -5.21
N VAL A 364 7.03 1.65 -5.27
CA VAL A 364 6.14 1.21 -4.19
C VAL A 364 5.56 -0.14 -4.58
N SER A 365 5.83 -1.13 -3.75
CA SER A 365 5.45 -2.53 -3.94
C SER A 365 4.51 -2.96 -2.81
N ASN A 366 3.31 -3.37 -3.20
CA ASN A 366 2.24 -3.81 -2.32
C ASN A 366 1.84 -5.24 -2.66
N ILE A 367 1.32 -5.96 -1.66
CA ILE A 367 0.78 -7.31 -1.89
C ILE A 367 -0.38 -7.28 -2.90
N ASP A 368 -1.16 -6.20 -2.89
CA ASP A 368 -2.02 -5.85 -4.01
C ASP A 368 -1.19 -5.18 -5.11
N THR A 369 -0.80 -5.98 -6.10
CA THR A 369 -0.06 -5.51 -7.28
C THR A 369 -0.79 -4.40 -8.05
N PHE A 370 -2.10 -4.23 -7.86
CA PHE A 370 -2.83 -3.11 -8.45
C PHE A 370 -2.43 -1.76 -7.82
N ASN A 371 -2.01 -1.78 -6.56
CA ASN A 371 -1.52 -0.62 -5.80
C ASN A 371 0.00 -0.49 -5.83
N SER A 372 0.68 -1.35 -6.59
CA SER A 372 2.12 -1.22 -6.85
C SER A 372 2.37 -0.28 -8.02
N TYR A 373 3.35 0.60 -7.89
CA TYR A 373 3.74 1.53 -8.94
C TYR A 373 5.19 1.98 -8.83
N THR A 374 5.77 2.37 -9.95
CA THR A 374 7.03 3.11 -10.03
C THR A 374 6.70 4.57 -10.32
N ARG A 375 7.18 5.48 -9.47
CA ARG A 375 7.14 6.92 -9.69
C ARG A 375 8.49 7.35 -10.27
N THR A 376 8.47 7.95 -11.45
CA THR A 376 9.65 8.54 -12.08
C THR A 376 9.45 10.04 -12.17
N ILE A 377 10.35 10.81 -11.57
CA ILE A 377 10.33 12.26 -11.62
C ILE A 377 11.00 12.73 -12.90
N THR A 378 10.37 13.67 -13.60
CA THR A 378 10.92 14.30 -14.82
C THR A 378 11.29 15.76 -14.58
N GLU A 379 10.64 16.44 -13.64
CA GLU A 379 10.88 17.84 -13.32
C GLU A 379 10.62 18.10 -11.83
N ILE A 380 11.49 18.87 -11.19
CA ILE A 380 11.33 19.38 -9.82
C ILE A 380 11.64 20.87 -9.84
N ARG A 381 10.77 21.68 -9.26
CA ARG A 381 10.99 23.12 -9.07
C ARG A 381 10.70 23.48 -7.63
N HIS A 382 11.69 24.03 -6.94
CA HIS A 382 11.55 24.51 -5.57
C HIS A 382 11.30 26.02 -5.52
N GLY A 383 10.68 26.52 -4.44
CA GLY A 383 10.48 27.95 -4.20
C GLY A 383 9.52 28.63 -5.18
N VAL A 384 8.68 27.86 -5.88
CA VAL A 384 7.70 28.39 -6.82
C VAL A 384 6.56 29.05 -6.06
N ALA A 385 6.07 30.21 -6.52
CA ALA A 385 4.90 30.84 -5.93
C ALA A 385 3.66 29.96 -6.12
N VAL A 386 3.02 29.55 -5.01
CA VAL A 386 1.81 28.72 -5.00
C VAL A 386 0.73 29.47 -4.23
N GLN A 387 -0.48 29.54 -4.80
CA GLN A 387 -1.62 30.16 -4.12
C GLN A 387 -2.22 29.18 -3.11
N ASP A 388 -2.50 29.64 -1.90
CA ASP A 388 -3.06 28.82 -0.83
C ASP A 388 -4.41 28.16 -1.19
N LYS A 389 -5.23 28.84 -2.00
CA LYS A 389 -6.52 28.32 -2.48
C LYS A 389 -6.40 27.08 -3.36
N LEU A 390 -5.21 26.77 -3.86
CA LEU A 390 -4.98 25.57 -4.68
C LEU A 390 -5.27 24.27 -3.91
N PHE A 391 -5.15 24.30 -2.58
CA PHE A 391 -5.37 23.14 -1.71
C PHE A 391 -6.81 23.05 -1.17
N ASP A 392 -7.65 24.05 -1.45
CA ASP A 392 -9.04 24.03 -1.02
C ASP A 392 -9.83 22.99 -1.82
N MET A 393 -10.83 22.39 -1.17
CA MET A 393 -11.70 21.43 -1.84
C MET A 393 -12.46 22.14 -2.97
N PRO A 394 -12.35 21.69 -4.22
CA PRO A 394 -13.06 22.32 -5.32
C PRO A 394 -14.57 22.12 -5.17
N PRO A 395 -15.39 22.95 -5.82
CA PRO A 395 -16.82 22.68 -5.92
C PRO A 395 -17.06 21.30 -6.56
N ALA A 396 -18.19 20.69 -6.23
CA ALA A 396 -18.58 19.44 -6.87
C ALA A 396 -18.69 19.64 -8.39
N PRO A 397 -18.25 18.66 -9.21
CA PRO A 397 -18.41 18.75 -10.66
C PRO A 397 -19.89 18.96 -11.00
N ALA A 398 -20.17 19.86 -11.95
CA ALA A 398 -21.53 20.15 -12.37
C ALA A 398 -22.20 18.84 -12.82
N SER A 399 -23.38 18.53 -12.28
CA SER A 399 -24.16 17.38 -12.73
C SER A 399 -24.49 17.58 -14.20
N THR A 400 -23.93 16.76 -15.10
CA THR A 400 -24.42 16.70 -16.47
C THR A 400 -25.91 16.38 -16.40
N PRO A 401 -26.80 17.22 -16.98
CA PRO A 401 -28.21 16.90 -17.07
C PRO A 401 -28.34 15.50 -17.65
N LYS A 402 -29.08 14.63 -16.97
CA LYS A 402 -29.42 13.31 -17.50
C LYS A 402 -30.16 13.55 -18.82
N PRO A 403 -29.71 12.96 -19.95
CA PRO A 403 -30.40 13.11 -21.23
C PRO A 403 -31.83 12.56 -21.16
#